data_AF-A0A0D0Q434-F1
#
_entry.id   AF-A0A0D0Q434-F1
#
_cell.length_a   1.000
_cell.length_b   1.000
_cell.length_c   1.000
_cell.angle_alpha   90.00
_cell.angle_beta   90.00
_cell.angle_gamma   90.00
#
_symmetry.space_group_name_H-M   'P 1'
#
loop_
_entity.id
_entity.type
_entity.pdbx_description
1 polymer ?
#
loop_
_entity_poly.entity_id
_entity_poly.type
_entity_poly.pdbx_seq_one_letter_code
_entity_poly.pdbx_strand_id
1 'polypeptide(L)'
;MDDLVQAMGGTGISKSQVSRLCEEIDERVDAFLTRPIEGEWPYLWIDATYLKVRQGGRIVSAAVTIAVGVNTDGRREVLGVSIGASEAEPFWTEFLRDLVRRGLGGVKLVISDAHEGIRAATARVLSTT
;
A
#
# COMPACT_ATOMS: atom_id res chain seq x y z
N MET A 1 20.90 10.81 11.90
CA MET A 1 20.04 10.25 12.97
C MET A 1 20.60 10.61 14.33
N ASP A 2 21.88 10.32 14.62
CA ASP A 2 22.53 10.81 15.85
C ASP A 2 22.48 12.33 15.99
N ASP A 3 22.76 13.08 14.92
CA ASP A 3 22.67 14.55 14.96
C ASP A 3 21.25 15.07 15.25
N LEU A 4 20.23 14.35 14.78
CA LEU A 4 18.81 14.70 15.02
C LEU A 4 18.41 14.38 16.47
N VAL A 5 18.88 13.24 16.99
CA VAL A 5 18.63 12.82 18.38
C VAL A 5 19.35 13.73 19.36
N GLN A 6 20.58 14.16 19.06
CA GLN A 6 21.28 15.18 19.83
C GLN A 6 20.60 16.54 19.74
N ALA A 7 20.11 16.95 18.56
CA ALA A 7 19.37 18.20 18.39
C ALA A 7 18.05 18.25 19.19
N MET A 8 17.44 17.10 19.48
CA MET A 8 16.26 16.99 20.34
C MET A 8 16.58 16.74 21.83
N GLY A 9 17.84 16.87 22.25
CA GLY A 9 18.27 16.74 23.65
C GLY A 9 18.53 15.31 24.13
N GLY A 10 18.61 14.33 23.22
CA GLY A 10 18.99 12.96 23.51
C GLY A 10 20.51 12.75 23.51
N THR A 11 20.97 11.65 24.11
CA THR A 11 22.40 11.31 24.25
C THR A 11 22.97 10.49 23.07
N GLY A 12 22.23 10.38 21.96
CA GLY A 12 22.54 9.52 20.80
C GLY A 12 21.63 8.28 20.71
N ILE A 13 21.57 7.64 19.53
CA ILE A 13 20.78 6.42 19.29
C ILE A 13 21.68 5.27 18.83
N SER A 14 21.70 4.17 19.57
CA SER A 14 22.50 3.01 19.21
C SER A 14 21.95 2.30 17.98
N LYS A 15 22.80 1.56 17.25
CA LYS A 15 22.36 0.68 16.14
C LYS A 15 21.27 -0.31 16.58
N SER A 16 21.37 -0.84 17.80
CA SER A 16 20.37 -1.75 18.37
C SER A 16 19.06 -1.06 18.75
N GLN A 17 19.08 0.23 19.11
CA GLN A 17 17.86 1.02 19.28
C GLN A 17 17.17 1.28 17.93
N VAL A 18 17.94 1.61 16.89
CA VAL A 18 17.39 1.78 15.53
C VAL A 18 16.76 0.48 15.02
N SER A 19 17.43 -0.67 15.17
CA SER A 19 16.89 -1.97 14.74
C SER A 19 15.54 -2.28 15.40
N ARG A 20 15.46 -2.13 16.73
CA ARG A 20 14.22 -2.38 17.47
C ARG A 20 13.08 -1.45 17.03
N LEU A 21 13.40 -0.17 16.78
CA LEU A 21 12.40 0.78 16.30
C LEU A 21 11.90 0.41 14.89
N CYS A 22 12.80 -0.06 14.01
CA CYS A 22 12.40 -0.58 12.71
C CYS A 22 11.49 -1.80 12.84
N GLU A 23 11.83 -2.76 13.70
CA GLU A 23 11.01 -3.95 13.97
C GLU A 23 9.61 -3.57 14.47
N GLU A 24 9.50 -2.61 15.40
CA GLU A 24 8.19 -2.11 15.90
C GLU A 24 7.36 -1.43 14.79
N ILE A 25 8.03 -0.72 13.86
CA ILE A 25 7.36 -0.13 12.71
C ILE A 25 6.89 -1.22 11.75
N ASP A 26 7.70 -2.25 11.51
CA ASP A 26 7.36 -3.37 10.63
C ASP A 26 6.10 -4.09 11.13
N GLU A 27 5.99 -4.33 12.44
CA GLU A 27 4.78 -4.91 13.06
C GLU A 27 3.54 -4.03 12.81
N ARG A 28 3.67 -2.70 12.95
CA ARG A 28 2.57 -1.76 12.70
C ARG A 28 2.19 -1.69 11.23
N VAL A 29 3.17 -1.77 10.33
CA VAL A 29 2.95 -1.80 8.89
C VAL A 29 2.22 -3.08 8.51
N ASP A 30 2.65 -4.23 9.01
CA ASP A 30 1.99 -5.50 8.73
C ASP A 30 0.55 -5.52 9.25
N ALA A 31 0.32 -5.07 10.49
CA ALA A 31 -1.03 -4.92 11.04
C ALA A 31 -1.90 -3.98 10.20
N PHE A 32 -1.34 -2.88 9.69
CA PHE A 32 -2.04 -1.96 8.80
C PHE A 32 -2.40 -2.60 7.46
N LEU A 33 -1.46 -3.33 6.84
CA LEU A 33 -1.62 -3.95 5.53
C LEU A 33 -2.55 -5.17 5.54
N THR A 34 -2.68 -5.83 6.69
CA THR A 34 -3.52 -7.04 6.85
C THR A 34 -4.87 -6.77 7.51
N ARG A 35 -5.12 -5.54 8.01
CA ARG A 35 -6.37 -5.22 8.72
C ARG A 35 -7.62 -5.50 7.86
N PRO A 36 -8.72 -5.96 8.47
CA PRO A 36 -10.02 -6.03 7.80
C PRO A 36 -10.45 -4.67 7.24
N ILE A 37 -11.15 -4.71 6.12
CA ILE A 37 -11.79 -3.56 5.49
C ILE A 37 -13.29 -3.71 5.79
N GLU A 38 -13.80 -2.83 6.65
CA GLU A 38 -15.19 -2.87 7.09
C GLU A 38 -16.03 -1.82 6.35
N GLY A 39 -17.31 -2.13 6.15
CA GLY A 39 -18.28 -1.23 5.52
C GLY A 39 -18.20 -1.20 3.98
N GLU A 40 -18.97 -0.29 3.39
CA GLU A 40 -19.02 -0.09 1.93
C GLU A 40 -18.10 1.04 1.46
N TRP A 41 -17.41 0.79 0.35
CA TRP A 41 -16.41 1.69 -0.24
C TRP A 41 -16.77 2.03 -1.68
N PRO A 42 -17.75 2.92 -1.91
CA PRO A 42 -18.28 3.22 -3.26
C PRO A 42 -17.25 3.76 -4.25
N TYR A 43 -16.18 4.39 -3.79
CA TYR A 43 -15.16 4.97 -4.66
C TYR A 43 -13.77 4.44 -4.29
N LEU A 44 -13.02 4.04 -5.31
CA LEU A 44 -11.67 3.51 -5.16
C LEU A 44 -10.71 4.24 -6.10
N TRP A 45 -9.71 4.91 -5.55
CA TRP A 45 -8.57 5.43 -6.29
C TRP A 45 -7.43 4.42 -6.22
N ILE A 46 -6.87 4.08 -7.38
CA ILE A 46 -5.68 3.23 -7.47
C ILE A 46 -4.64 3.88 -8.36
N ASP A 47 -3.39 3.81 -7.91
CA ASP A 47 -2.25 4.39 -8.60
C ASP A 47 -0.99 3.59 -8.28
N ALA A 48 0.04 3.75 -9.10
CA ALA A 48 1.36 3.19 -8.86
C ALA A 48 2.45 4.24 -9.07
N THR A 49 3.49 4.16 -8.23
CA THR A 49 4.67 5.02 -8.35
C THR A 49 5.94 4.19 -8.28
N TYR A 50 6.98 4.60 -9.01
CA TYR A 50 8.25 3.91 -9.00
C TYR A 50 9.21 4.52 -7.98
N LEU A 51 9.63 3.70 -7.02
CA LEU A 51 10.67 4.08 -6.05
C LEU A 51 11.97 3.35 -6.34
N LYS A 52 13.10 4.04 -6.11
CA LYS A 52 14.43 3.42 -6.13
C LYS A 52 14.68 2.76 -4.79
N VAL A 53 14.75 1.43 -4.79
CA VAL A 53 14.95 0.61 -3.59
C VAL A 53 16.23 -0.21 -3.71
N ARG A 54 16.86 -0.53 -2.58
CA ARG A 54 18.03 -1.40 -2.54
C ARG A 54 17.58 -2.84 -2.32
N GLN A 55 17.79 -3.71 -3.29
CA GLN A 55 17.45 -5.13 -3.24
C GLN A 55 18.64 -5.97 -3.74
N GLY A 56 19.03 -7.01 -2.99
CA GLY A 56 20.15 -7.88 -3.38
C GLY A 56 21.48 -7.14 -3.61
N GLY A 57 21.72 -6.05 -2.87
CA GLY A 57 22.93 -5.22 -3.00
C GLY A 57 22.93 -4.25 -4.19
N ARG A 58 21.84 -4.16 -4.97
CA ARG A 58 21.71 -3.24 -6.12
C ARG A 58 20.53 -2.30 -5.93
N ILE A 59 20.59 -1.13 -6.56
CA ILE A 59 19.45 -0.21 -6.63
C ILE A 59 18.58 -0.60 -7.82
N VAL A 60 17.31 -0.91 -7.57
CA VAL A 60 16.31 -1.29 -8.57
C VAL A 60 15.13 -0.33 -8.52
N SER A 61 14.40 -0.21 -9.63
CA SER A 61 13.09 0.45 -9.64
C SER A 61 12.05 -0.57 -9.19
N ALA A 62 11.31 -0.27 -8.12
CA ALA A 62 10.17 -1.07 -7.68
C ALA A 62 8.88 -0.27 -7.86
N ALA A 63 7.84 -0.92 -8.37
CA ALA A 63 6.52 -0.35 -8.47
C ALA A 63 5.84 -0.45 -7.10
N VAL A 64 5.36 0.69 -6.59
CA VAL A 64 4.59 0.78 -5.35
C VAL A 64 3.17 1.15 -5.70
N THR A 65 2.27 0.19 -5.52
CA THR A 65 0.84 0.36 -5.79
C THR A 65 0.12 0.75 -4.51
N ILE A 66 -0.82 1.68 -4.63
CA ILE A 66 -1.59 2.23 -3.51
C ILE A 66 -3.07 2.20 -3.88
N ALA A 67 -3.93 1.80 -2.93
CA ALA A 67 -5.37 1.93 -3.02
C ALA A 67 -5.89 2.89 -1.94
N VAL A 68 -6.65 3.90 -2.35
CA VAL A 68 -7.37 4.82 -1.46
C VAL A 68 -8.86 4.65 -1.69
N GLY A 69 -9.57 4.21 -0.67
CA GLY A 69 -11.03 4.08 -0.69
C GLY A 69 -11.70 5.31 -0.10
N VAL A 70 -12.93 5.55 -0.52
CA VAL A 70 -13.84 6.50 0.15
C VAL A 70 -15.12 5.78 0.53
N ASN A 71 -15.43 5.80 1.82
CA ASN A 71 -16.58 5.12 2.38
C ASN A 71 -17.88 5.92 2.18
N THR A 72 -19.01 5.37 2.62
CA THR A 72 -20.33 6.02 2.53
C THR A 72 -20.45 7.33 3.32
N ASP A 73 -19.59 7.56 4.30
CA ASP A 73 -19.53 8.81 5.08
C ASP A 73 -18.65 9.88 4.41
N GLY A 74 -18.05 9.56 3.25
CA GLY A 74 -17.10 10.43 2.56
C GLY A 74 -15.69 10.44 3.18
N ARG A 75 -15.40 9.56 4.14
CA ARG A 75 -14.06 9.42 4.73
C ARG A 75 -13.14 8.69 3.77
N ARG A 76 -11.96 9.26 3.56
CA ARG A 76 -10.93 8.72 2.67
C ARG A 76 -9.86 8.01 3.47
N GLU A 77 -9.49 6.81 3.06
CA GLU A 77 -8.49 5.99 3.76
C GLU A 77 -7.64 5.20 2.77
N VAL A 78 -6.36 5.03 3.10
CA VAL A 78 -5.50 4.07 2.40
C VAL A 78 -5.93 2.66 2.82
N LEU A 79 -6.39 1.87 1.86
CA LEU A 79 -6.88 0.51 2.07
C LEU A 79 -5.78 -0.53 1.92
N GLY A 80 -4.77 -0.25 1.09
CA GLY A 80 -3.63 -1.15 0.93
C GLY A 80 -2.49 -0.50 0.15
N VAL A 81 -1.31 -1.07 0.36
CA VAL A 81 -0.08 -0.75 -0.37
C VAL A 81 0.60 -2.08 -0.70
N SER A 82 1.15 -2.19 -1.90
CA SER A 82 1.95 -3.36 -2.30
C SER A 82 3.15 -2.94 -3.12
N ILE A 83 4.23 -3.72 -3.04
CA ILE A 83 5.48 -3.48 -3.76
C ILE A 83 5.71 -4.64 -4.72
N GLY A 84 5.90 -4.32 -5.99
CA GLY A 84 6.08 -5.28 -7.07
C GLY A 84 7.24 -4.94 -7.99
N ALA A 85 7.62 -5.91 -8.82
CA ALA A 85 8.65 -5.73 -9.84
C ALA A 85 8.14 -4.93 -11.06
N SER A 86 6.83 -4.93 -11.31
CA SER A 86 6.19 -4.20 -12.42
C SER A 86 4.69 -4.00 -12.19
N GLU A 87 4.06 -3.15 -13.01
CA GLU A 87 2.62 -2.87 -13.05
C GLU A 87 1.85 -3.85 -13.96
N ALA A 88 2.33 -5.08 -14.12
CA ALA A 88 1.67 -6.07 -14.95
C ALA A 88 0.29 -6.46 -14.40
N GLU A 89 -0.66 -6.84 -15.27
CA GLU A 89 -2.02 -7.27 -14.88
C GLU A 89 -2.04 -8.29 -13.71
N PRO A 90 -1.18 -9.32 -13.65
CA PRO A 90 -1.21 -10.27 -12.54
C PRO A 90 -0.93 -9.63 -11.18
N PHE A 91 -0.07 -8.62 -11.13
CA PHE A 91 0.25 -7.90 -9.91
C PHE A 91 -0.95 -7.08 -9.42
N TRP A 92 -1.59 -6.33 -10.32
CA TRP A 92 -2.83 -5.61 -10.02
C TRP A 92 -3.96 -6.54 -9.61
N THR A 93 -4.08 -7.69 -10.27
CA THR A 93 -5.10 -8.69 -9.96
C THR A 93 -4.94 -9.25 -8.55
N GLU A 94 -3.72 -9.62 -8.16
CA GLU A 94 -3.49 -10.13 -6.80
C GLU A 94 -3.66 -9.04 -5.75
N PHE A 95 -3.21 -7.81 -6.03
CA PHE A 95 -3.44 -6.68 -5.13
C PHE A 95 -4.94 -6.41 -4.90
N LEU A 96 -5.75 -6.35 -5.96
CA LEU A 96 -7.19 -6.13 -5.82
C LEU A 96 -7.88 -7.33 -5.12
N ARG A 97 -7.46 -8.57 -5.41
CA ARG A 97 -7.96 -9.76 -4.72
C ARG A 97 -7.68 -9.73 -3.24
N ASP A 98 -6.50 -9.25 -2.84
CA ASP A 98 -6.14 -9.09 -1.44
C ASP A 98 -7.11 -8.14 -0.72
N LEU A 99 -7.38 -6.98 -1.32
CA LEU A 99 -8.35 -6.03 -0.77
C LEU A 99 -9.74 -6.65 -0.64
N VAL A 100 -10.20 -7.39 -1.65
CA VAL A 100 -11.50 -8.09 -1.61
C VAL A 100 -11.52 -9.16 -0.53
N ARG A 101 -10.46 -9.98 -0.38
CA ARG A 101 -10.34 -10.97 0.70
C ARG A 101 -10.40 -10.34 2.08
N ARG A 102 -9.87 -9.12 2.22
CA ARG A 102 -9.90 -8.35 3.47
C ARG A 102 -11.24 -7.69 3.76
N GLY A 103 -12.18 -7.66 2.80
CA GLY A 103 -13.54 -7.16 2.99
C GLY A 103 -13.93 -5.97 2.11
N LEU A 104 -13.10 -5.55 1.15
CA LEU A 104 -13.47 -4.49 0.21
C LEU A 104 -14.73 -4.88 -0.58
N GLY A 105 -15.80 -4.11 -0.42
CA GLY A 105 -17.07 -4.30 -1.10
C GLY A 105 -17.79 -2.98 -1.42
N GLY A 106 -18.80 -3.05 -2.29
CA GLY A 106 -19.64 -1.91 -2.64
C GLY A 106 -19.00 -0.91 -3.62
N VAL A 107 -17.89 -1.25 -4.26
CA VAL A 107 -17.19 -0.36 -5.21
C VAL A 107 -18.06 -0.07 -6.43
N LYS A 108 -18.36 1.20 -6.67
CA LYS A 108 -19.19 1.69 -7.80
C LYS A 108 -18.36 2.40 -8.86
N LEU A 109 -17.23 2.98 -8.48
CA LEU A 109 -16.34 3.70 -9.37
C LEU A 109 -14.88 3.47 -8.96
N VAL A 110 -14.08 3.06 -9.94
CA VAL A 110 -12.62 3.00 -9.82
C VAL A 110 -12.02 4.16 -10.62
N ILE A 111 -11.14 4.92 -9.98
CA ILE A 111 -10.40 6.04 -10.56
C ILE A 111 -8.93 5.61 -10.63
N SER A 112 -8.38 5.59 -11.84
CA SER A 112 -6.98 5.26 -12.09
C SER A 112 -6.47 6.03 -13.30
N ASP A 113 -5.18 5.93 -13.57
CA ASP A 113 -4.67 6.25 -14.91
C ASP A 113 -5.19 5.20 -15.94
N ALA A 114 -5.00 5.49 -17.23
CA ALA A 114 -5.50 4.62 -18.29
C ALA A 114 -4.65 3.36 -18.52
N HIS A 115 -3.84 2.94 -17.54
CA HIS A 115 -2.94 1.80 -17.68
C HIS A 115 -3.72 0.50 -17.93
N GLU A 116 -3.35 -0.25 -18.97
CA GLU A 116 -4.12 -1.41 -19.44
C GLU A 116 -4.22 -2.51 -18.37
N GLY A 117 -3.14 -2.72 -17.60
CA GLY A 117 -3.12 -3.71 -16.51
C GLY A 117 -4.14 -3.42 -15.41
N ILE A 118 -4.38 -2.14 -15.10
CA ILE A 118 -5.36 -1.71 -14.09
C ILE A 118 -6.78 -1.96 -14.59
N ARG A 119 -7.06 -1.58 -15.84
CA ARG A 119 -8.38 -1.76 -16.47
C ARG A 119 -8.76 -3.25 -16.51
N ALA A 120 -7.84 -4.10 -16.94
CA ALA A 120 -8.07 -5.55 -17.01
C ALA A 120 -8.29 -6.16 -15.62
N ALA A 121 -7.44 -5.81 -14.65
CA ALA A 121 -7.57 -6.33 -13.28
C ALA A 121 -8.87 -5.88 -12.59
N THR A 122 -9.24 -4.60 -12.75
CA THR A 122 -10.49 -4.05 -12.21
C THR A 122 -11.71 -4.77 -12.79
N ALA A 123 -11.76 -4.93 -14.11
CA ALA A 123 -12.83 -5.64 -14.78
C ALA A 123 -12.88 -7.13 -14.43
N ARG A 124 -11.78 -7.73 -13.98
CA ARG A 124 -11.72 -9.14 -13.55
C ARG A 124 -12.15 -9.33 -12.09
N VAL A 125 -11.77 -8.41 -11.20
CA VAL A 125 -11.90 -8.60 -9.75
C VAL A 125 -13.14 -7.92 -9.18
N LEU A 126 -13.51 -6.73 -9.69
CA LEU A 126 -14.55 -5.89 -9.08
C LEU A 126 -15.89 -5.91 -9.83
N SER A 127 -15.96 -6.53 -11.00
CA SER A 127 -17.19 -6.62 -11.83
C SER A 127 -18.18 -7.70 -11.39
N THR A 128 -17.86 -8.46 -10.34
CA THR A 128 -18.69 -9.56 -9.84
C THR A 128 -19.36 -9.15 -8.52
N THR A 129 -20.32 -8.22 -8.57
CA THR A 129 -21.37 -8.04 -7.55
C THR A 129 -22.55 -7.32 -8.19
#